data_AF-A0A847WZS8-F1
#
_entry.id   AF-A0A847WZS8-F1
#
_cell.length_a   1.000
_cell.length_b   1.000
_cell.length_c   1.000
_cell.angle_alpha   90.00
_cell.angle_beta   90.00
_cell.angle_gamma   90.00
#
_symmetry.space_group_name_H-M   'P 1'
#
loop_
_entity.id
_entity.type
_entity.pdbx_description
1 polymer ?
#
loop_
_entity_poly.entity_id
_entity_poly.type
_entity_poly.pdbx_seq_one_letter_code
_entity_poly.pdbx_strand_id
1 'polypeptide(L)'
;MTAFDHVSLRAKIAGAAASLSDNAIAPTLVAAAVGQGQGVLTAHGAVSVTTGAFTGRSPKDKFVVRDAHTEDKIWWDNSGALSPEHFDVLLGDVEAHLASQPLYRQDLLAGADPAHQYAVTVLTPSAWHALFIQNLLIRRGEGIPAADDATQVTILHAPHMKADPARHGSRTD
;
A
#
# COMPACT_ATOMS: atom_id res chain seq x y z
N MET A 1 17.68 -12.46 10.32
CA MET A 1 17.09 -11.13 10.02
C MET A 1 16.35 -10.64 11.24
N THR A 2 16.65 -9.45 11.71
CA THR A 2 15.75 -8.69 12.59
C THR A 2 14.41 -8.49 11.88
N ALA A 3 13.31 -8.52 12.62
CA ALA A 3 11.99 -8.24 12.05
C ALA A 3 11.99 -6.87 11.36
N PHE A 4 11.30 -6.76 10.23
CA PHE A 4 11.17 -5.49 9.51
C PHE A 4 10.51 -4.45 10.43
N ASP A 5 11.14 -3.29 10.58
CA ASP A 5 10.66 -2.26 11.49
C ASP A 5 9.53 -1.43 10.85
N HIS A 6 8.32 -1.99 10.91
CA HIS A 6 7.12 -1.34 10.42
C HIS A 6 6.81 -0.03 11.14
N VAL A 7 7.13 0.08 12.43
CA VAL A 7 6.79 1.26 13.23
C VAL A 7 7.64 2.45 12.79
N SER A 8 8.95 2.25 12.70
CA SER A 8 9.86 3.29 12.23
C SER A 8 9.58 3.70 10.79
N LEU A 9 9.28 2.75 9.90
CA LEU A 9 8.93 3.08 8.50
C LEU A 9 7.66 3.94 8.44
N ARG A 10 6.58 3.54 9.12
CA ARG A 10 5.32 4.30 9.13
C ARG A 10 5.52 5.70 9.69
N ALA A 11 6.27 5.82 10.80
CA ALA A 11 6.55 7.11 11.42
C ALA A 11 7.37 8.02 10.51
N LYS A 12 8.37 7.47 9.80
CA LYS A 12 9.18 8.19 8.82
C LYS A 12 8.34 8.72 7.66
N ILE A 13 7.51 7.88 7.04
CA ILE A 13 6.63 8.32 5.94
C ILE A 13 5.63 9.37 6.41
N ALA A 14 4.96 9.14 7.54
CA ALA A 14 3.99 10.07 8.09
C ALA A 14 4.62 11.42 8.45
N GLY A 15 5.83 11.42 9.05
CA GLY A 15 6.54 12.63 9.42
C GLY A 15 7.10 13.42 8.23
N ALA A 16 7.33 12.77 7.09
CA ALA A 16 7.78 13.41 5.86
C ALA A 16 6.63 13.92 4.97
N ALA A 17 5.37 13.54 5.24
CA ALA A 17 4.22 13.95 4.45
C ALA A 17 3.90 15.45 4.64
N ALA A 18 3.37 16.11 3.62
CA ALA A 18 2.89 17.50 3.74
C ALA A 18 1.64 17.61 4.63
N SER A 19 0.80 16.57 4.61
CA SER A 19 -0.32 16.41 5.52
C SER A 19 -0.69 14.93 5.61
N LEU A 20 -1.22 14.50 6.75
CA LEU A 20 -1.69 13.13 6.94
C LEU A 20 -3.18 13.12 7.29
N SER A 21 -3.99 12.46 6.45
CA SER A 21 -5.37 12.14 6.75
C SER A 21 -5.44 10.73 7.33
N ASP A 22 -5.59 10.64 8.65
CA ASP A 22 -5.56 9.36 9.36
C ASP A 22 -6.95 8.75 9.48
N ASN A 23 -7.11 7.53 8.96
CA ASN A 23 -8.35 6.73 9.01
C ASN A 23 -9.61 7.50 8.58
N ALA A 24 -9.49 8.34 7.54
CA ALA A 24 -10.64 9.08 7.02
C ALA A 24 -11.77 8.15 6.61
N ILE A 25 -13.00 8.55 6.95
CA ILE A 25 -14.22 7.83 6.62
C ILE A 25 -14.56 7.93 5.13
N ALA A 26 -15.35 6.97 4.63
CA ALA A 26 -15.73 6.90 3.22
C ALA A 26 -16.25 8.24 2.64
N PRO A 27 -17.19 8.98 3.28
CA PRO A 27 -17.65 10.27 2.74
C PRO A 27 -16.53 11.29 2.52
N THR A 28 -15.56 11.37 3.44
CA THR A 28 -14.40 12.26 3.33
C THR A 28 -13.51 11.87 2.16
N LEU A 29 -13.25 10.56 2.00
CA LEU A 29 -12.44 10.04 0.90
C LEU A 29 -13.12 10.22 -0.46
N VAL A 30 -14.44 10.03 -0.53
CA VAL A 30 -15.27 10.31 -1.72
C VAL A 30 -15.16 11.78 -2.11
N ALA A 31 -15.40 12.69 -1.16
CA ALA A 31 -15.34 14.13 -1.43
C ALA A 31 -13.93 14.56 -1.89
N ALA A 32 -12.88 14.02 -1.28
CA ALA A 32 -11.50 14.30 -1.68
C ALA A 32 -11.19 13.75 -3.09
N ALA A 33 -11.57 12.51 -3.39
CA ALA A 33 -11.34 11.90 -4.70
C ALA A 33 -12.02 12.69 -5.82
N VAL A 34 -13.28 13.09 -5.64
CA VAL A 34 -14.03 13.90 -6.61
C VAL A 34 -13.47 15.31 -6.70
N GLY A 35 -13.18 15.95 -5.56
CA GLY A 35 -12.64 17.31 -5.51
C GLY A 35 -11.24 17.45 -6.14
N GLN A 36 -10.44 16.38 -6.12
CA GLN A 36 -9.13 16.30 -6.79
C GLN A 36 -9.22 15.87 -8.26
N GLY A 37 -10.43 15.66 -8.80
CA GLY A 37 -10.62 15.20 -10.17
C GLY A 37 -10.16 13.75 -10.41
N GLN A 38 -9.99 12.95 -9.36
CA GLN A 38 -9.58 11.54 -9.46
C GLN A 38 -10.75 10.59 -9.76
N GLY A 39 -11.98 11.10 -9.74
CA GLY A 39 -13.18 10.34 -10.07
C GLY A 39 -14.42 11.22 -10.19
N VAL A 40 -15.52 10.62 -10.65
CA VAL A 40 -16.83 11.27 -10.80
C VAL A 40 -17.90 10.47 -10.05
N LEU A 41 -18.95 11.15 -9.58
CA LEU A 41 -20.11 10.45 -9.04
C LEU A 41 -20.99 9.92 -10.16
N THR A 42 -21.41 8.66 -10.03
CA THR A 42 -22.47 8.09 -10.88
C THR A 42 -23.84 8.64 -10.46
N ALA A 43 -24.86 8.41 -11.28
CA ALA A 43 -26.24 8.80 -10.97
C ALA A 43 -26.78 8.21 -9.65
N HIS A 44 -26.15 7.15 -9.13
CA HIS A 44 -26.54 6.48 -7.89
C HIS A 44 -25.57 6.75 -6.72
N GLY A 45 -24.63 7.70 -6.88
CA GLY A 45 -23.73 8.14 -5.82
C GLY A 45 -22.47 7.28 -5.63
N ALA A 46 -22.20 6.30 -6.49
CA ALA A 46 -20.93 5.58 -6.48
C ALA A 46 -19.81 6.45 -7.08
N VAL A 47 -18.58 6.32 -6.59
CA VAL A 47 -17.42 6.93 -7.22
C VAL A 47 -16.94 6.05 -8.37
N SER A 48 -16.89 6.62 -9.57
CA SER A 48 -16.30 6.00 -10.76
C SER A 48 -14.93 6.63 -11.04
N VAL A 49 -13.92 5.79 -11.23
CA VAL A 49 -12.52 6.19 -11.48
C VAL A 49 -11.99 5.53 -12.75
N THR A 50 -10.91 6.07 -13.31
CA THR A 50 -10.17 5.46 -14.42
C THR A 50 -8.73 5.19 -13.98
N THR A 51 -8.26 3.95 -14.16
CA THR A 51 -6.91 3.52 -13.75
C THR A 51 -5.83 3.75 -14.82
N GLY A 52 -6.22 4.36 -15.94
CA GLY A 52 -5.33 4.64 -17.07
C GLY A 52 -4.98 3.37 -17.86
N ALA A 53 -3.70 3.21 -18.20
CA ALA A 53 -3.22 2.09 -19.01
C ALA A 53 -3.33 0.73 -18.30
N PHE A 54 -3.33 0.72 -16.96
CA PHE A 54 -3.35 -0.50 -16.16
C PHE A 54 -4.77 -0.82 -15.72
N THR A 55 -5.52 -1.54 -16.57
CA THR A 55 -6.91 -1.96 -16.30
C THR A 55 -7.01 -3.34 -15.66
N GLY A 56 -5.88 -3.90 -15.25
CA GLY A 56 -5.77 -5.23 -14.65
C GLY A 56 -4.46 -5.39 -13.91
N ARG A 57 -4.19 -6.60 -13.42
CA ARG A 57 -2.91 -6.92 -12.78
C ARG A 57 -1.77 -6.89 -13.80
N SER A 58 -0.56 -6.63 -13.33
CA SER A 58 0.70 -6.80 -14.06
C SER A 58 1.50 -7.96 -13.45
N PRO A 59 1.16 -9.25 -13.75
CA PRO A 59 1.74 -10.39 -13.02
C PRO A 59 3.26 -10.50 -13.15
N LYS A 60 3.80 -10.06 -14.28
CA LYS A 60 5.23 -10.08 -14.58
C LYS A 60 6.03 -8.98 -13.86
N ASP A 61 5.35 -8.03 -13.21
CA ASP A 61 5.96 -6.95 -12.41
C ASP A 61 5.77 -7.19 -10.90
N LYS A 62 5.38 -8.42 -10.51
CA LYS A 62 5.33 -8.84 -9.11
C LYS A 62 6.66 -9.53 -8.75
N PHE A 63 7.30 -9.00 -7.71
CA PHE A 63 8.53 -9.56 -7.17
C PHE A 63 8.39 -9.88 -5.67
N VAL A 64 9.21 -10.82 -5.22
CA VAL A 64 9.46 -11.11 -3.80
C VAL A 64 10.96 -10.94 -3.56
N VAL A 65 11.32 -10.30 -2.44
CA VAL A 65 12.73 -10.17 -2.06
C VAL A 65 13.30 -11.55 -1.81
N ARG A 66 14.39 -11.89 -2.50
CA ARG A 66 15.10 -13.16 -2.36
C ARG A 66 16.24 -12.99 -1.38
N ASP A 67 16.01 -13.45 -0.15
CA ASP A 67 16.95 -13.39 0.97
C ASP A 67 16.99 -14.74 1.70
N ALA A 68 17.79 -14.84 2.77
CA ALA A 68 17.91 -16.08 3.53
C ALA A 68 16.59 -16.55 4.19
N HIS A 69 15.58 -15.69 4.33
CA HIS A 69 14.28 -16.06 4.88
C HIS A 69 13.34 -16.63 3.81
N THR A 70 13.44 -16.14 2.57
CA THR A 70 12.54 -16.49 1.45
C THR A 70 13.12 -17.54 0.50
N GLU A 71 14.44 -17.70 0.45
CA GLU A 71 15.17 -18.59 -0.48
C GLU A 71 14.53 -19.98 -0.60
N ASP A 72 14.31 -20.66 0.52
CA ASP A 72 13.81 -22.05 0.53
C ASP A 72 12.29 -22.16 0.75
N LYS A 73 11.57 -21.03 0.82
CA LYS A 73 10.12 -20.99 1.14
C LYS A 73 9.25 -20.57 -0.04
N ILE A 74 9.82 -19.84 -0.99
CA ILE A 74 9.10 -19.29 -2.13
C ILE A 74 9.24 -20.22 -3.33
N TRP A 75 8.14 -20.44 -4.05
CA TRP A 75 8.16 -21.12 -5.34
C TRP A 75 8.65 -20.16 -6.44
N TRP A 76 9.96 -20.20 -6.70
CA TRP A 76 10.64 -19.25 -7.59
C TRP A 76 10.32 -19.44 -9.07
N ASP A 77 9.91 -20.62 -9.52
CA ASP A 77 9.54 -20.83 -10.94
C ASP A 77 8.32 -19.98 -11.35
N ASN A 78 7.53 -19.52 -10.37
CA ASN A 78 6.33 -18.74 -10.57
C ASN A 78 6.36 -17.35 -9.89
N SER A 79 7.51 -16.95 -9.34
CA SER A 79 7.67 -15.70 -8.60
C SER A 79 8.91 -14.95 -9.07
N GLY A 80 8.75 -13.67 -9.44
CA GLY A 80 9.90 -12.80 -9.71
C GLY A 80 10.74 -12.62 -8.45
N ALA A 81 12.06 -12.67 -8.59
CA ALA A 81 13.00 -12.40 -7.50
C ALA A 81 13.51 -10.97 -7.60
N LEU A 82 13.57 -10.26 -6.47
CA LEU A 82 14.26 -8.99 -6.32
C LEU A 82 15.38 -9.15 -5.31
N SER A 83 16.56 -8.58 -5.56
CA SER A 83 17.63 -8.63 -4.55
C SER A 83 17.32 -7.67 -3.40
N PRO A 84 17.83 -7.93 -2.18
CA PRO A 84 17.66 -7.01 -1.05
C PRO A 84 18.15 -5.59 -1.36
N GLU A 85 19.28 -5.46 -2.07
CA GLU A 85 19.88 -4.16 -2.40
C GLU A 85 18.98 -3.36 -3.36
N HIS A 86 18.41 -4.02 -4.38
CA HIS A 86 17.47 -3.38 -5.28
C HIS A 86 16.17 -2.98 -4.55
N PHE A 87 15.70 -3.81 -3.62
CA PHE A 87 14.55 -3.48 -2.79
C PHE A 87 14.82 -2.26 -1.90
N ASP A 88 15.99 -2.17 -1.26
CA ASP A 88 16.36 -1.03 -0.42
C ASP A 88 16.44 0.27 -1.22
N VAL A 89 16.99 0.22 -2.45
CA VAL A 89 17.01 1.39 -3.35
C VAL A 89 15.59 1.77 -3.79
N LEU A 90 14.77 0.80 -4.19
CA LEU A 90 13.37 1.05 -4.56
C LEU A 90 12.58 1.64 -3.40
N LEU A 91 12.70 1.07 -2.20
CA LEU A 91 12.05 1.56 -0.99
C LEU A 91 12.47 3.00 -0.69
N GLY A 92 13.77 3.30 -0.72
CA GLY A 92 14.28 4.66 -0.51
C GLY A 92 13.72 5.68 -1.51
N ASP A 93 13.59 5.31 -2.78
CA ASP A 93 13.02 6.17 -3.80
C ASP A 93 11.50 6.33 -3.66
N VAL A 94 10.78 5.28 -3.21
CA VAL A 94 9.34 5.37 -2.86
C VAL A 94 9.14 6.30 -1.68
N GLU A 95 9.97 6.19 -0.64
CA GLU A 95 9.93 7.09 0.51
C GLU A 95 10.17 8.55 0.09
N ALA A 96 11.18 8.79 -0.75
CA ALA A 96 11.50 10.11 -1.28
C ALA A 96 10.37 10.66 -2.18
N HIS A 97 9.74 9.80 -2.99
CA HIS A 97 8.62 10.19 -3.84
C HIS A 97 7.42 10.64 -2.98
N LEU A 98 7.07 9.89 -1.94
CA LEU A 98 5.93 10.19 -1.08
C LEU A 98 6.16 11.38 -0.15
N ALA A 99 7.42 11.76 0.09
CA ALA A 99 7.75 12.92 0.92
C ALA A 99 7.11 14.21 0.37
N SER A 100 6.66 15.07 1.28
CA SER A 100 5.99 16.35 0.97
C SER A 100 4.71 16.24 0.12
N GLN A 101 4.13 15.04 -0.02
CA GLN A 101 2.79 14.86 -0.57
C GLN A 101 1.74 14.81 0.56
N PRO A 102 0.49 15.21 0.30
CA PRO A 102 -0.61 14.85 1.18
C PRO A 102 -0.84 13.34 1.10
N LEU A 103 -0.90 12.66 2.26
CA LEU A 103 -1.11 11.22 2.34
C LEU A 103 -2.39 10.88 3.09
N TYR A 104 -3.01 9.78 2.69
CA TYR A 104 -4.09 9.10 3.38
C TYR A 104 -3.53 7.83 4.02
N ARG A 105 -3.73 7.71 5.34
CA ARG A 105 -3.44 6.50 6.10
C ARG A 105 -4.72 5.72 6.35
N GLN A 106 -4.67 4.41 6.15
CA GLN A 106 -5.73 3.48 6.54
C GLN A 106 -5.13 2.32 7.32
N ASP A 107 -5.55 2.19 8.57
CA ASP A 107 -5.21 1.09 9.46
C ASP A 107 -6.38 0.09 9.51
N LEU A 108 -6.17 -1.06 8.91
CA LEU A 108 -7.19 -2.07 8.62
C LEU A 108 -6.72 -3.44 9.11
N LEU A 109 -7.61 -4.43 9.03
CA LEU A 109 -7.35 -5.83 9.39
C LEU A 109 -7.56 -6.72 8.17
N ALA A 110 -6.69 -7.71 8.00
CA ALA A 110 -6.89 -8.81 7.06
C ALA A 110 -7.01 -10.12 7.85
N GLY A 111 -8.04 -10.92 7.56
CA GLY A 111 -8.38 -12.11 8.35
C GLY A 111 -9.35 -11.78 9.49
N ALA A 112 -10.53 -12.39 9.45
CA ALA A 112 -11.57 -12.19 10.47
C ALA A 112 -11.31 -12.99 11.75
N ASP A 113 -10.51 -14.05 11.67
CA ASP A 113 -10.06 -14.84 12.81
C ASP A 113 -8.86 -14.14 13.49
N PRO A 114 -9.02 -13.69 14.76
CA PRO A 114 -7.93 -13.04 15.50
C PRO A 114 -6.63 -13.84 15.55
N ALA A 115 -6.70 -15.18 15.56
CA ALA A 115 -5.51 -16.04 15.63
C ALA A 115 -4.64 -16.01 14.35
N HIS A 116 -5.20 -15.53 13.23
CA HIS A 116 -4.55 -15.52 11.92
C HIS A 116 -4.58 -14.12 11.28
N GLN A 117 -4.72 -13.08 12.10
CA GLN A 117 -4.99 -11.73 11.64
C GLN A 117 -3.71 -10.98 11.26
N TYR A 118 -3.85 -10.10 10.26
CA TYR A 118 -2.84 -9.15 9.84
C TYR A 118 -3.28 -7.73 10.17
N ALA A 119 -2.41 -6.96 10.80
CA ALA A 119 -2.57 -5.53 11.03
C ALA A 119 -1.95 -4.76 9.86
N VAL A 120 -2.80 -4.31 8.93
CA VAL A 120 -2.38 -3.67 7.69
C VAL A 120 -2.45 -2.16 7.81
N THR A 121 -1.33 -1.48 7.62
CA THR A 121 -1.29 -0.02 7.44
C THR A 121 -0.97 0.32 6.00
N VAL A 122 -1.83 1.10 5.36
CA VAL A 122 -1.62 1.61 3.99
C VAL A 122 -1.36 3.11 4.03
N LEU A 123 -0.34 3.57 3.30
CA LEU A 123 -0.07 4.98 3.07
C LEU A 123 -0.07 5.26 1.56
N THR A 124 -0.92 6.19 1.12
CA THR A 124 -1.13 6.51 -0.30
C THR A 124 -1.42 7.99 -0.48
N PRO A 125 -0.94 8.65 -1.55
CA PRO A 125 -1.34 10.03 -1.87
C PRO A 125 -2.73 10.11 -2.51
N SER A 126 -3.34 8.97 -2.86
CA SER A 126 -4.63 8.91 -3.55
C SER A 126 -5.79 8.59 -2.61
N ALA A 127 -6.77 9.50 -2.56
CA ALA A 127 -7.98 9.37 -1.75
C ALA A 127 -8.84 8.17 -2.18
N TRP A 128 -8.98 7.94 -3.49
CA TRP A 128 -9.82 6.82 -3.96
C TRP A 128 -9.16 5.46 -3.71
N HIS A 129 -7.82 5.36 -3.74
CA HIS A 129 -7.15 4.12 -3.35
C HIS A 129 -7.27 3.86 -1.84
N ALA A 130 -7.28 4.90 -1.01
CA ALA A 130 -7.60 4.77 0.41
C ALA A 130 -9.06 4.27 0.62
N LEU A 131 -10.01 4.77 -0.18
CA LEU A 131 -11.39 4.28 -0.16
C LEU A 131 -11.49 2.82 -0.64
N PHE A 132 -10.75 2.47 -1.69
CA PHE A 132 -10.70 1.11 -2.22
C PHE A 132 -10.26 0.11 -1.15
N ILE A 133 -9.16 0.38 -0.45
CA ILE A 133 -8.66 -0.56 0.57
C ILE A 133 -9.60 -0.65 1.77
N GLN A 134 -10.26 0.46 2.14
CA GLN A 134 -11.28 0.48 3.20
C GLN A 134 -12.51 -0.39 2.89
N ASN A 135 -12.83 -0.59 1.61
CA ASN A 135 -13.90 -1.50 1.18
C ASN A 135 -13.44 -2.96 1.11
N LEU A 136 -12.14 -3.19 0.87
CA LEU A 136 -11.58 -4.53 0.67
C LEU A 136 -11.21 -5.22 1.99
N LEU A 137 -10.68 -4.47 2.95
CA LEU A 137 -10.25 -5.00 4.25
C LEU A 137 -11.25 -4.69 5.36
N ILE A 138 -11.02 -5.30 6.52
CA ILE A 138 -11.88 -5.15 7.69
C ILE A 138 -11.49 -3.85 8.40
N ARG A 139 -12.47 -2.97 8.64
CA ARG A 139 -12.27 -1.76 9.43
C ARG A 139 -12.12 -2.10 10.90
N ARG A 140 -11.13 -1.49 11.56
CA ARG A 140 -10.89 -1.67 12.99
C ARG A 140 -12.07 -1.12 13.80
N GLY A 141 -12.45 -1.85 14.85
CA GLY A 141 -13.56 -1.44 15.74
C GLY A 141 -14.95 -1.70 15.17
N GLU A 142 -15.07 -2.26 13.96
CA GLU A 142 -16.34 -2.62 13.34
C GLU A 142 -16.48 -4.15 13.23
N GLY A 143 -17.18 -4.77 14.18
CA GLY A 143 -17.59 -6.18 14.14
C GLY A 143 -16.49 -7.20 14.44
N ILE A 144 -15.24 -6.93 14.10
CA ILE A 144 -14.09 -7.82 14.35
C ILE A 144 -13.07 -7.10 15.26
N PRO A 145 -12.69 -7.70 16.40
CA PRO A 145 -11.65 -7.14 17.26
C PRO A 145 -10.27 -7.23 16.60
N ALA A 146 -9.42 -6.24 16.89
CA ALA A 146 -8.02 -6.31 16.54
C ALA A 146 -7.28 -7.20 17.55
N ALA A 147 -6.47 -8.14 17.08
CA ALA A 147 -5.57 -8.93 17.92
C ALA A 147 -4.30 -8.14 18.24
N ASP A 148 -3.85 -8.20 19.50
CA ASP A 148 -2.63 -7.49 19.94
C ASP A 148 -1.36 -8.04 19.27
N ASP A 149 -1.37 -9.32 18.88
CA ASP A 149 -0.28 -10.04 18.23
C ASP A 149 -0.46 -10.18 16.70
N ALA A 150 -1.39 -9.43 16.11
CA ALA A 150 -1.63 -9.44 14.66
C ALA A 150 -0.34 -9.14 13.88
N THR A 151 -0.11 -9.93 12.82
CA THR A 151 1.09 -9.81 11.98
C THR A 151 1.10 -8.46 11.27
N GLN A 152 2.15 -7.67 11.49
CA GLN A 152 2.24 -6.32 10.93
C GLN A 152 2.50 -6.36 9.42
N VAL A 153 1.77 -5.53 8.69
CA VAL A 153 1.97 -5.32 7.25
C VAL A 153 1.96 -3.82 6.98
N THR A 154 2.82 -3.37 6.08
CA THR A 154 2.83 -1.97 5.61
C THR A 154 2.84 -1.94 4.10
N ILE A 155 1.90 -1.21 3.54
CA ILE A 155 1.77 -1.00 2.10
C ILE A 155 2.04 0.48 1.85
N LEU A 156 3.15 0.75 1.17
CA LEU A 156 3.42 2.06 0.59
C LEU A 156 2.93 2.03 -0.85
N HIS A 157 1.99 2.92 -1.17
CA HIS A 157 1.36 2.95 -2.47
C HIS A 157 1.68 4.28 -3.15
N ALA A 158 2.55 4.23 -4.17
CA ALA A 158 3.03 5.37 -4.94
C ALA A 158 2.69 5.19 -6.43
N PRO A 159 1.41 5.28 -6.85
CA PRO A 159 0.96 4.93 -8.20
C PRO A 159 1.47 5.88 -9.29
N HIS A 160 2.03 7.03 -8.92
CA HIS A 160 2.59 8.03 -9.83
C HIS A 160 4.12 8.01 -9.87
N MET A 161 4.75 7.17 -9.04
CA MET A 161 6.17 6.87 -9.17
C MET A 161 6.35 5.84 -10.28
N LYS A 162 7.33 6.07 -11.14
CA LYS A 162 7.81 5.07 -12.08
C LYS A 162 9.08 4.42 -11.54
N ALA A 163 9.17 3.11 -11.69
CA ALA A 163 10.40 2.40 -11.43
C ALA A 163 11.43 2.71 -12.54
N ASP A 164 12.69 2.47 -12.25
CA ASP A 164 13.78 2.45 -13.21
C ASP A 164 14.35 1.02 -13.21
N PRO A 165 14.12 0.23 -14.26
CA PRO A 165 14.63 -1.14 -14.36
C PRO A 165 16.12 -1.30 -14.06
N ALA A 166 16.94 -0.34 -14.49
CA ALA A 166 18.39 -0.41 -14.31
C ALA A 166 18.80 -0.12 -12.86
N ARG A 167 18.05 0.72 -12.16
CA ARG A 167 18.33 1.14 -10.78
C ARG A 167 17.63 0.26 -9.74
N HIS A 168 16.40 -0.14 -10.01
CA HIS A 168 15.52 -0.85 -9.07
C HIS A 168 15.46 -2.34 -9.34
N GLY A 169 16.08 -2.86 -10.39
CA GLY A 169 15.97 -4.28 -10.76
C GLY A 169 14.56 -4.71 -11.14
N SER A 170 13.68 -3.76 -11.46
CA SER A 170 12.33 -4.02 -11.96
C SER A 170 12.37 -4.47 -13.42
N ARG A 171 11.26 -5.01 -13.92
CA ARG A 171 11.14 -5.41 -15.34
C ARG A 171 10.75 -4.22 -16.22
N THR A 172 9.87 -3.34 -15.74
CA THR A 172 9.38 -2.15 -16.44
C THR A 172 9.48 -0.91 -15.56
N ASP A 173 9.18 0.24 -16.18
CA ASP A 173 8.94 1.49 -15.47
C ASP A 173 7.63 1.48 -14.68
#